data_AF-A0A5A9W5V9-F1
#
_entry.id   AF-A0A5A9W5V9-F1
#
_cell.length_a   1.000
_cell.length_b   1.000
_cell.length_c   1.000
_cell.angle_alpha   90.00
_cell.angle_beta   90.00
_cell.angle_gamma   90.00
#
_symmetry.space_group_name_H-M   'P 1'
#
loop_
_entity.id
_entity.type
_entity.pdbx_description
1 polymer ?
#
loop_
_entity_poly.entity_id
_entity_poly.type
_entity_poly.pdbx_seq_one_letter_code
_entity_poly.pdbx_strand_id
1 'polypeptide(L)' 'MSKSQDRHKTHKISLILALVLSAFFAAAGIAGYQHTQDLLQLGVFLALSAVAFVVVRLVFYGVDRLLDSLDQDPSDRP' A
#
# COMPACT_ATOMS: atom_id res chain seq x y z
N MET A 1 14.98 -12.27 21.29
CA MET A 1 14.44 -13.14 20.22
C MET A 1 13.06 -12.63 19.74
N SER A 2 12.95 -11.41 19.17
CA SER A 2 11.65 -10.80 18.79
C SER A 2 11.64 -9.92 17.53
N LYS A 3 12.77 -9.67 16.83
CA LYS A 3 12.78 -8.79 15.63
C LYS A 3 12.05 -9.38 14.41
N SER A 4 12.16 -10.70 14.20
CA SER A 4 11.49 -11.39 13.08
C SER A 4 9.96 -11.36 13.19
N GLN A 5 9.42 -11.43 14.41
CA GLN A 5 7.98 -11.48 14.64
C GLN A 5 7.27 -10.14 14.39
N ASP A 6 7.94 -9.01 14.64
CA ASP A 6 7.36 -7.68 14.38
C ASP A 6 7.44 -7.29 12.90
N ARG A 7 8.53 -7.61 12.17
CA ARG A 7 8.55 -7.50 10.70
C ARG A 7 7.41 -8.31 10.05
N HIS A 8 7.14 -9.50 10.58
CA HIS A 8 6.08 -10.35 10.06
C HIS A 8 4.68 -9.74 10.27
N LYS A 9 4.48 -8.95 11.33
CA LYS A 9 3.23 -8.21 11.57
C LYS A 9 3.11 -6.99 10.65
N THR A 10 4.19 -6.23 10.43
CA THR A 10 4.20 -5.11 9.47
C THR A 10 3.84 -5.57 8.06
N HIS A 11 4.37 -6.71 7.63
CA HIS A 11 4.06 -7.28 6.32
C HIS A 11 2.57 -7.69 6.19
N LYS A 12 1.96 -8.19 7.28
CA LYS A 12 0.51 -8.51 7.30
C LYS A 12 -0.35 -7.25 7.29
N ILE A 13 0.05 -6.21 8.00
CA ILE A 13 -0.67 -4.92 8.01
C ILE A 13 -0.58 -4.26 6.63
N SER A 14 0.57 -4.33 5.96
CA SER A 14 0.72 -3.84 4.58
C SER A 14 -0.19 -4.57 3.61
N LEU A 15 -0.27 -5.90 3.72
CA LEU A 15 -1.16 -6.72 2.90
C LEU A 15 -2.63 -6.32 3.11
N ILE A 16 -3.07 -6.15 4.36
CA ILE A 16 -4.45 -5.77 4.70
C ILE A 16 -4.74 -4.35 4.21
N LEU A 17 -3.81 -3.40 4.39
CA LEU A 17 -4.01 -2.02 3.95
C LEU A 17 -4.06 -1.92 2.42
N ALA A 18 -3.21 -2.68 1.72
CA ALA A 18 -3.24 -2.78 0.27
C ALA A 18 -4.57 -3.38 -0.23
N LEU A 19 -5.09 -4.41 0.44
CA LEU A 19 -6.37 -5.03 0.13
C LEU A 19 -7.53 -4.05 0.31
N VAL A 20 -7.58 -3.35 1.45
CA VAL A 20 -8.64 -2.38 1.76
C VAL A 20 -8.62 -1.21 0.78
N LEU A 21 -7.44 -0.68 0.45
CA LEU A 21 -7.34 0.43 -0.49
C LEU A 21 -7.71 0.00 -1.91
N SER A 22 -7.28 -1.18 -2.35
CA SER A 22 -7.67 -1.74 -3.65
C SER A 22 -9.19 -1.92 -3.75
N ALA A 23 -9.84 -2.42 -2.69
CA ALA A 23 -11.30 -2.58 -2.64
C ALA A 23 -12.02 -1.22 -2.70
N PHE A 24 -11.49 -0.19 -2.03
CA PHE A 24 -12.03 1.17 -2.06
C PHE A 24 -11.99 1.78 -3.46
N PHE A 25 -10.84 1.70 -4.15
CA PHE A 25 -10.71 2.21 -5.52
C PHE A 25 -11.59 1.44 -6.53
N ALA A 26 -11.73 0.12 -6.36
CA ALA A 26 -12.62 -0.69 -7.20
C ALA A 26 -14.09 -0.29 -7.02
N ALA A 27 -14.55 -0.12 -5.77
CA ALA A 27 -15.91 0.33 -5.48
C ALA A 27 -16.19 1.74 -6.01
N ALA A 28 -15.23 2.67 -5.84
CA ALA A 28 -15.32 4.02 -6.37
C ALA A 28 -15.40 4.05 -7.91
N GLY A 29 -14.63 3.20 -8.60
CA GLY A 29 -14.67 3.08 -10.06
C GLY A 29 -16.01 2.52 -10.58
N ILE A 30 -16.57 1.50 -9.91
CA ILE A 30 -17.88 0.93 -10.26
C ILE A 30 -18.99 1.98 -10.05
N ALA A 31 -18.97 2.69 -8.92
CA ALA A 31 -19.94 3.74 -8.62
C ALA A 31 -19.86 4.91 -9.63
N GLY A 32 -18.66 5.34 -10.01
CA GLY A 32 -18.46 6.38 -11.02
C GLY A 32 -18.94 5.97 -12.42
N TYR A 33 -18.70 4.71 -12.81
CA TYR A 33 -19.17 4.20 -14.10
C TYR A 33 -20.70 4.15 -14.20
N GLN A 34 -21.36 3.73 -13.11
CA GLN A 34 -22.82 3.66 -13.05
C GLN A 34 -23.49 5.02 -13.24
N HIS A 35 -22.86 6.12 -12.81
CA HIS A 35 -23.46 7.45 -12.86
C HIS A 35 -23.27 8.19 -14.19
N THR A 36 -22.20 7.89 -14.93
CA THR A 36 -21.76 8.79 -16.02
C THR A 36 -21.70 8.14 -17.40
N GLN A 37 -21.60 6.81 -17.48
CA GLN A 37 -21.45 6.04 -18.74
C GLN A 37 -20.34 6.54 -19.69
N ASP A 38 -19.46 7.41 -19.21
CA ASP A 38 -18.42 8.06 -20.01
C ASP A 38 -17.10 7.29 -19.88
N LEU A 39 -16.61 6.79 -21.02
CA LEU A 39 -15.38 6.02 -21.14
C LEU A 39 -14.13 6.85 -20.80
N LEU A 40 -14.18 8.18 -21.02
CA LEU A 40 -13.05 9.07 -20.74
C LEU A 40 -12.84 9.23 -19.23
N GLN A 41 -13.93 9.40 -18.49
CA GLN A 41 -13.92 9.43 -17.03
C GLN A 41 -13.46 8.10 -16.45
N LEU A 42 -13.88 6.99 -17.04
CA LEU A 42 -13.41 5.66 -16.64
C LEU A 42 -11.89 5.53 -16.80
N GLY A 43 -11.33 6.02 -17.90
CA GLY A 43 -9.88 6.06 -18.13
C GLY A 43 -9.12 6.92 -17.10
N VAL A 44 -9.63 8.10 -16.75
CA VAL A 44 -9.03 8.97 -15.72
C VAL A 44 -9.07 8.31 -14.33
N PHE A 45 -10.18 7.67 -13.98
CA PHE A 45 -10.29 6.92 -12.72
C PHE A 45 -9.34 5.71 -12.67
N LEU A 46 -9.16 5.02 -13.80
CA LEU A 46 -8.20 3.93 -13.91
C LEU A 46 -6.76 4.43 -13.70
N ALA A 47 -6.42 5.58 -14.30
CA ALA A 47 -5.13 6.22 -14.11
C ALA A 47 -4.91 6.65 -12.65
N LEU A 48 -5.92 7.24 -12.00
CA LEU A 48 -5.89 7.59 -10.58
C LEU A 48 -5.70 6.37 -9.68
N SER A 49 -6.35 5.24 -10.00
CA SER A 49 -6.18 3.97 -9.28
C SER A 49 -4.74 3.45 -9.39
N ALA A 50 -4.15 3.48 -10.60
CA ALA A 50 -2.75 3.10 -10.80
C ALA A 50 -1.78 4.02 -10.01
N VAL A 51 -2.03 5.33 -10.01
CA VAL A 51 -1.25 6.30 -9.23
C VAL A 51 -1.37 6.00 -7.73
N ALA A 52 -2.58 5.74 -7.24
CA ALA A 52 -2.79 5.41 -5.83
C ALA A 52 -2.04 4.13 -5.42
N PHE A 53 -2.03 3.09 -6.26
CA PHE A 53 -1.23 1.88 -6.02
C PHE A 53 0.26 2.20 -5.87
N VAL A 54 0.81 3.04 -6.75
CA VAL A 54 2.22 3.46 -6.68
C VAL A 54 2.51 4.25 -5.40
N VAL A 55 1.62 5.18 -5.02
CA VAL A 55 1.77 5.99 -3.80
C VAL A 55 1.79 5.10 -2.57
N VAL A 56 0.85 4.15 -2.44
CA VAL A 56 0.83 3.21 -1.31
C VAL A 56 2.11 2.39 -1.25
N ARG A 57 2.56 1.88 -2.39
CA ARG A 57 3.79 1.07 -2.46
C ARG A 57 5.01 1.89 -2.03
N LEU A 58 5.09 3.16 -2.42
CA LEU A 58 6.16 4.07 -1.99
C LEU A 58 6.11 4.36 -0.49
N VAL A 59 4.91 4.57 0.07
CA VAL A 59 4.74 4.79 1.52
C VAL A 59 5.24 3.59 2.30
N PHE A 60 4.83 2.37 1.93
CA PHE A 60 5.30 1.16 2.60
C PHE A 60 6.80 0.93 2.43
N TYR A 61 7.33 1.16 1.22
CA TYR A 61 8.77 1.10 0.99
C TYR A 61 9.54 2.09 1.88
N GLY A 62 9.02 3.31 2.05
CA GLY A 62 9.59 4.32 2.93
C GLY A 62 9.54 3.91 4.41
N VAL A 63 8.42 3.34 4.86
CA VAL A 63 8.26 2.84 6.24
C VAL A 63 9.21 1.68 6.52
N ASP A 64 9.32 0.71 5.61
CA ASP A 64 10.28 -0.41 5.75
C ASP A 64 11.72 0.09 5.77
N ARG A 65 12.06 1.06 4.91
CA ARG A 65 13.41 1.64 4.89
C ARG A 65 13.73 2.45 6.14
N LEU A 66 12.74 3.14 6.70
CA LEU A 66 12.87 3.85 7.97
C LEU A 66 13.10 2.86 9.12
N LEU A 67 12.31 1.79 9.19
CA LEU A 67 12.49 0.72 10.18
C LEU A 67 13.87 0.08 10.04
N ASP A 68 14.33 -0.24 8.83
CA ASP A 68 15.64 -0.85 8.58
C ASP A 68 16.82 0.05 8.95
N SER A 69 16.65 1.38 8.91
CA SER A 69 17.66 2.32 9.38
C SER A 69 17.74 2.42 10.90
N LEU A 70 16.64 2.17 11.61
CA LEU A 70 16.58 2.18 13.07
C LEU A 70 17.01 0.83 13.67
N ASP A 71 16.85 -0.26 12.92
CA ASP A 71 17.13 -1.63 13.39
C ASP A 71 18.60 -2.06 13.23
N GLN A 72 19.43 -1.19 12.65
CA GLN A 72 20.91 -1.29 12.62
C GLN A 72 21.51 -0.96 13.99
N ASP A 73 21.09 -1.70 15.01
CA ASP A 73 21.73 -1.69 16.32
C ASP A 73 22.89 -2.72 16.31
N PRO A 74 24.16 -2.34 16.52
CA PRO A 74 25.35 -3.19 16.39
C PRO A 74 25.49 -4.31 17.44
N SER A 75 24.43 -4.68 18.16
CA SER A 75 24.49 -5.53 19.34
C SER A 75 24.71 -7.03 19.05
N ASP A 76 25.16 -7.38 17.84
CA ASP A 76 25.63 -8.73 17.48
C ASP A 76 27.16 -8.67 17.34
N ARG A 77 27.85 -8.57 18.48
CA ARG A 77 29.24 -9.02 18.61
C ARG A 77 29.21 -10.34 19.40
N PRO A 78 29.96 -11.35 18.94
CA PRO A 78 29.98 -12.69 19.53
C PRO A 78 30.47 -12.70 20.99
#